data_AF-A0A3E3ECF7-F1
#
_entry.id   AF-A0A3E3ECF7-F1
#
_cell.length_a   1.000
_cell.length_b   1.000
_cell.length_c   1.000
_cell.angle_alpha   90.00
_cell.angle_beta   90.00
_cell.angle_gamma   90.00
#
_symmetry.space_group_name_H-M   'P 1'
#
loop_
_entity.id
_entity.type
_entity.pdbx_description
1 polymer ?
#
loop_
_entity_poly.entity_id
_entity_poly.type
_entity_poly.pdbx_seq_one_letter_code
_entity_poly.pdbx_strand_id
1 'polypeptide(L)'
;MRKTNKLTFKQKQEAVAELFKQFHRAKLKLYCLENTNFYPQLNIGMLHEKKSGYNASIAERLNQRIDDRDELERVVAAFELVIQALSPESQLIITNEFVLQKNHEWWLEFYSRATYYRLKTRALEEILFYVNIS
;
A
#
# COMPACT_ATOMS: atom_id res chain seq x y z
N MET A 1 4.28 -23.08 11.64
CA MET A 1 2.93 -22.49 11.86
C MET A 1 2.77 -22.01 13.31
N ARG A 2 3.34 -20.87 13.71
CA ARG A 2 3.22 -20.40 15.11
C ARG A 2 3.29 -18.86 15.16
N LYS A 3 2.13 -18.19 15.25
CA LYS A 3 1.86 -16.93 16.00
C LYS A 3 0.56 -16.19 15.60
N THR A 4 -0.05 -16.46 14.44
CA THR A 4 -1.26 -15.74 13.99
C THR A 4 -2.53 -16.07 14.78
N ASN A 5 -2.55 -17.22 15.48
CA ASN A 5 -3.73 -17.68 16.22
C ASN A 5 -3.93 -17.03 17.61
N LYS A 6 -3.09 -16.04 17.98
CA LYS A 6 -3.15 -15.38 19.30
C LYS A 6 -3.77 -13.98 19.27
N LEU A 7 -3.98 -13.41 18.08
CA LEU A 7 -4.54 -12.07 17.92
C LEU A 7 -6.08 -12.12 17.96
N THR A 8 -6.67 -11.18 18.70
CA THR A 8 -8.12 -10.95 18.66
C THR A 8 -8.54 -10.44 17.28
N PHE A 9 -9.83 -10.57 16.94
CA PHE A 9 -10.37 -10.04 15.68
C PHE A 9 -10.02 -8.57 15.46
N LYS A 10 -10.18 -7.74 16.50
CA LYS A 10 -9.87 -6.31 16.44
C LYS A 10 -8.39 -6.06 16.12
N GLN A 11 -7.49 -6.79 16.76
CA GLN A 11 -6.05 -6.66 16.51
C GLN A 11 -5.66 -7.13 15.10
N LYS A 12 -6.28 -8.21 14.58
CA LYS A 12 -6.09 -8.64 13.20
C LYS A 12 -6.54 -7.56 12.21
N GLN A 13 -7.72 -6.98 12.45
CA GLN A 13 -8.27 -5.92 11.61
C GLN A 13 -7.36 -4.68 11.63
N GLU A 14 -6.85 -4.28 12.79
CA GLU A 14 -5.94 -3.14 12.93
C GLU A 14 -4.60 -3.39 12.23
N ALA A 15 -4.01 -4.58 12.39
CA ALA A 15 -2.77 -4.95 11.71
C ALA A 15 -2.93 -4.91 10.18
N VAL A 16 -4.02 -5.48 9.65
CA VAL A 16 -4.32 -5.43 8.21
C VAL A 16 -4.57 -3.98 7.77
N ALA A 17 -5.28 -3.17 8.55
CA ALA A 17 -5.48 -1.75 8.23
C ALA A 17 -4.15 -0.99 8.11
N GLU A 18 -3.20 -1.22 9.02
CA GLU A 18 -1.87 -0.60 8.95
C GLU A 18 -1.07 -1.06 7.73
N LEU A 19 -1.14 -2.34 7.37
CA LEU A 19 -0.52 -2.84 6.12
C LEU A 19 -1.09 -2.11 4.90
N PHE A 20 -2.40 -2.01 4.80
CA PHE A 20 -3.02 -1.32 3.67
C PHE A 20 -2.76 0.19 3.69
N LYS A 21 -2.58 0.86 4.84
CA LYS A 21 -2.12 2.25 4.86
C LYS A 21 -0.75 2.41 4.16
N GLN A 22 0.16 1.45 4.33
CA GLN A 22 1.45 1.46 3.62
C GLN A 22 1.25 1.31 2.11
N PHE A 23 0.38 0.38 1.69
CA PHE A 23 0.00 0.20 0.28
C PHE A 23 -0.56 1.48 -0.35
N HIS A 24 -1.52 2.16 0.29
CA HIS A 24 -2.09 3.40 -0.24
C HIS A 24 -1.05 4.52 -0.29
N ARG A 25 -0.19 4.63 0.72
CA ARG A 25 0.92 5.60 0.73
C ARG A 25 1.87 5.35 -0.44
N ALA A 26 2.19 4.07 -0.72
CA ALA A 26 3.06 3.73 -1.84
C ALA A 26 2.42 4.12 -3.17
N LYS A 27 1.14 3.77 -3.40
CA LYS A 27 0.41 4.17 -4.62
C LYS A 27 0.32 5.68 -4.78
N LEU A 28 0.06 6.42 -3.70
CA LEU A 28 -0.02 7.88 -3.75
C LEU A 28 1.33 8.50 -4.07
N LYS A 29 2.42 8.03 -3.45
CA LYS A 29 3.77 8.51 -3.75
C LYS A 29 4.14 8.25 -5.21
N LEU A 30 3.85 7.06 -5.72
CA LEU A 30 4.09 6.71 -7.13
C LEU A 30 3.31 7.64 -8.06
N TYR A 31 2.02 7.84 -7.80
CA TYR A 31 1.19 8.80 -8.54
C TYR A 31 1.79 10.21 -8.51
N CYS A 32 2.25 10.68 -7.35
CA CYS A 32 2.90 11.98 -7.23
C CYS A 32 4.20 12.06 -8.05
N LEU A 33 5.01 10.99 -8.09
CA LEU A 33 6.24 10.95 -8.88
C LEU A 33 6.00 10.95 -10.38
N GLU A 34 4.98 10.24 -10.85
CA GLU A 34 4.57 10.19 -12.26
C GLU A 34 3.99 11.52 -12.76
N ASN A 35 3.23 12.19 -11.89
CA ASN A 35 2.52 13.44 -12.23
C ASN A 35 3.27 14.71 -11.79
N THR A 36 4.42 14.59 -11.12
CA THR A 36 5.32 15.74 -10.91
C THR A 36 6.15 15.95 -12.17
N ASN A 37 5.96 17.11 -12.80
CA ASN A 37 6.63 17.52 -14.04
C ASN A 37 8.09 17.06 -14.10
N PHE A 38 8.39 16.27 -15.13
CA PHE A 38 9.69 15.64 -15.39
C PHE A 38 10.84 16.64 -15.52
N TYR A 39 10.54 17.83 -16.04
CA TYR A 39 11.54 18.89 -16.17
C TYR A 39 11.56 19.74 -14.90
N PRO A 40 12.74 19.96 -14.28
CA PRO A 40 12.87 21.08 -13.37
C PRO A 40 12.41 22.30 -14.15
N GLN A 41 11.36 22.97 -13.69
CA GLN A 41 11.08 24.31 -14.20
C GLN A 41 12.39 25.06 -14.05
N LEU A 42 13.00 25.45 -15.17
CA LEU A 42 14.21 26.25 -15.21
C LEU A 42 13.87 27.53 -14.46
N ASN A 43 14.07 27.51 -13.15
CA ASN A 43 13.99 28.68 -12.33
C ASN A 43 15.24 29.45 -12.73
N ILE A 44 15.11 30.37 -13.68
CA ILE A 44 16.20 31.21 -14.19
C ILE A 44 16.92 31.93 -13.03
N GLY A 45 16.23 32.10 -11.88
CA GLY A 45 16.81 32.58 -10.62
C GLY A 45 17.82 31.65 -9.93
N MET A 46 17.92 30.36 -10.29
CA MET A 46 18.95 29.44 -9.74
C MET A 46 20.30 29.51 -10.48
N LEU A 47 20.38 30.21 -11.62
CA LEU A 47 21.65 30.45 -12.31
C LEU A 47 22.53 31.47 -11.57
N HIS A 48 21.99 32.18 -10.58
CA HIS A 48 22.77 32.96 -9.64
C HIS A 48 23.19 32.08 -8.46
N GLU A 49 24.06 31.10 -8.72
CA GLU A 49 24.74 30.30 -7.69
C GLU A 49 25.55 31.22 -6.77
N LYS A 50 24.92 31.71 -5.70
CA LYS A 50 25.65 32.01 -4.48
C LYS A 50 25.87 30.69 -3.75
N LYS A 51 27.13 30.23 -3.80
CA LYS A 51 27.77 29.23 -2.92
C LYS A 51 26.89 28.85 -1.72
N SER A 52 26.11 27.77 -1.84
CA SER A 52 25.39 27.18 -0.72
C SER A 52 25.70 25.69 -0.70
N GLY A 53 26.29 25.23 0.40
CA GLY A 53 26.94 23.93 0.52
C GLY A 53 25.99 22.74 0.63
N TYR A 54 25.28 22.41 -0.44
CA TYR A 54 24.49 21.17 -0.50
C TYR A 54 24.37 20.68 -1.95
N ASN A 55 25.39 19.96 -2.44
CA ASN A 55 25.50 19.61 -3.86
C ASN A 55 25.45 18.09 -4.07
N ALA A 56 24.28 17.48 -3.87
CA ALA A 56 23.99 16.28 -4.67
C ALA A 56 23.81 16.74 -6.11
N SER A 57 24.55 16.16 -7.05
CA SER A 57 24.47 16.59 -8.46
C SER A 57 23.05 16.41 -8.99
N ILE A 58 22.66 17.15 -10.04
CA ILE A 58 21.35 16.94 -10.69
C ILE A 58 21.17 15.47 -11.09
N ALA A 59 22.25 14.79 -11.52
CA ALA A 59 22.23 13.37 -11.83
C ALA A 59 21.96 12.49 -10.59
N GLU A 60 22.52 12.82 -9.44
CA GLU A 60 22.31 12.10 -8.18
C GLU A 60 20.86 12.25 -7.68
N ARG A 61 20.28 13.44 -7.80
CA ARG A 61 18.85 13.67 -7.50
C ARG A 61 17.92 12.91 -8.45
N LEU A 62 18.31 12.77 -9.72
CA LEU A 62 17.56 11.98 -10.69
C LEU A 62 17.65 10.48 -10.39
N ASN A 63 18.84 9.97 -10.07
CA ASN A 63 19.03 8.57 -9.67
C ASN A 63 18.22 8.23 -8.42
N GLN A 64 18.26 9.09 -7.39
CA GLN A 64 17.46 8.87 -6.18
C GLN A 64 15.95 8.79 -6.49
N ARG A 65 15.44 9.63 -7.40
CA ARG A 65 14.03 9.57 -7.81
C ARG A 65 13.69 8.28 -8.55
N ILE A 66 14.61 7.74 -9.35
CA ILE A 66 14.44 6.46 -10.05
C ILE A 66 14.41 5.32 -9.03
N ASP A 67 15.37 5.30 -8.11
CA ASP A 67 15.45 4.28 -7.05
C ASP A 67 14.20 4.29 -6.16
N ASP A 68 13.73 5.48 -5.77
CA ASP A 68 12.49 5.67 -5.00
C ASP A 68 11.26 5.15 -5.79
N ARG A 69 11.20 5.40 -7.10
CA ARG A 69 10.10 4.91 -7.95
C ARG A 69 10.09 3.39 -8.00
N ASP A 70 11.24 2.78 -8.30
CA ASP A 70 11.37 1.33 -8.42
C ASP A 70 11.08 0.63 -7.08
N GLU A 71 11.45 1.23 -5.94
CA GLU A 71 11.08 0.71 -4.63
C GLU A 71 9.56 0.74 -4.40
N LEU A 72 8.91 1.85 -4.73
CA LEU A 72 7.46 1.99 -4.59
C LEU A 72 6.70 1.00 -5.49
N GLU A 73 7.15 0.81 -6.73
CA GLU A 73 6.60 -0.18 -7.65
C GLU A 73 6.72 -1.60 -7.08
N ARG A 74 7.90 -1.96 -6.54
CA ARG A 74 8.11 -3.27 -5.90
C ARG A 74 7.17 -3.48 -4.72
N VAL A 75 6.97 -2.47 -3.87
CA VAL A 75 6.05 -2.56 -2.72
C VAL A 75 4.62 -2.76 -3.21
N VAL A 76 4.14 -1.96 -4.17
CA VAL A 76 2.78 -2.09 -4.71
C VAL A 76 2.58 -3.46 -5.34
N ALA A 77 3.51 -3.93 -6.17
CA ALA A 77 3.46 -5.24 -6.80
C ALA A 77 3.42 -6.38 -5.79
N ALA A 78 4.20 -6.30 -4.70
CA ALA A 78 4.17 -7.30 -3.64
C ALA A 78 2.78 -7.41 -2.98
N PHE A 79 2.13 -6.28 -2.69
CA PHE A 79 0.76 -6.28 -2.19
C PHE A 79 -0.24 -6.88 -3.19
N GLU A 80 -0.12 -6.51 -4.47
CA GLU A 80 -0.99 -7.05 -5.52
C GLU A 80 -0.85 -8.56 -5.69
N LEU A 81 0.37 -9.09 -5.62
CA LEU A 81 0.64 -10.53 -5.62
C LEU A 81 -0.01 -11.23 -4.42
N VAL A 82 0.12 -10.66 -3.23
CA VAL A 82 -0.54 -11.21 -2.03
C VAL A 82 -2.06 -11.22 -2.20
N ILE A 83 -2.66 -10.16 -2.72
CA ILE A 83 -4.11 -10.07 -2.95
C ILE A 83 -4.57 -11.10 -4.00
N GLN A 84 -3.77 -11.34 -5.03
CA GLN A 84 -4.05 -12.36 -6.06
C GLN A 84 -3.94 -13.79 -5.53
N ALA A 85 -3.13 -14.01 -4.51
CA ALA A 85 -2.97 -15.33 -3.87
C ALA A 85 -4.10 -15.68 -2.87
N LEU A 86 -4.97 -14.73 -2.54
CA LEU A 86 -6.10 -14.97 -1.64
C LEU A 86 -7.18 -15.82 -2.33
N SER A 87 -7.91 -16.60 -1.53
CA SER A 87 -9.15 -17.22 -1.95
C SER A 87 -10.16 -16.17 -2.46
N PRO A 88 -11.05 -16.51 -3.40
CA PRO A 88 -11.98 -15.55 -4.01
C PRO A 88 -12.81 -14.77 -2.99
N GLU A 89 -13.32 -15.42 -1.94
CA GLU A 89 -14.10 -14.77 -0.89
C GLU A 89 -13.26 -13.79 -0.06
N SER A 90 -12.02 -14.18 0.27
CA SER A 90 -11.10 -13.30 0.99
C SER A 90 -10.67 -12.12 0.14
N GLN A 91 -10.37 -12.35 -1.14
CA GLN A 91 -10.05 -11.29 -2.09
C GLN A 91 -11.18 -10.26 -2.19
N LEU A 92 -12.44 -10.71 -2.27
CA LEU A 92 -13.61 -9.82 -2.30
C LEU A 92 -13.69 -8.94 -1.05
N ILE A 93 -13.57 -9.54 0.14
CA ILE A 93 -13.64 -8.79 1.41
C ILE A 93 -12.48 -7.81 1.53
N ILE A 94 -11.25 -8.27 1.29
CA ILE A 94 -10.06 -7.42 1.38
C ILE A 94 -10.13 -6.26 0.40
N THR A 95 -10.53 -6.54 -0.83
CA THR A 95 -10.60 -5.51 -1.87
C THR A 95 -11.62 -4.45 -1.50
N ASN A 96 -12.82 -4.85 -1.08
CA ASN A 96 -13.85 -3.89 -0.75
C ASN A 96 -13.55 -3.11 0.53
N GLU A 97 -13.05 -3.76 1.60
CA GLU A 97 -12.82 -3.08 2.87
C GLU A 97 -11.51 -2.28 2.91
N PHE A 98 -10.43 -2.83 2.37
CA PHE A 98 -9.10 -2.27 2.59
C PHE A 98 -8.53 -1.58 1.35
N VAL A 99 -8.70 -2.15 0.15
CA VAL A 99 -8.15 -1.56 -1.10
C VAL A 99 -9.03 -0.41 -1.61
N LEU A 100 -10.34 -0.63 -1.71
CA LEU A 100 -11.30 0.34 -2.24
C LEU A 100 -11.94 1.19 -1.14
N GLN A 101 -11.86 0.74 0.11
CA GLN A 101 -12.45 1.41 1.28
C GLN A 101 -13.93 1.77 1.05
N LYS A 102 -14.71 0.81 0.54
CA LYS A 102 -16.15 0.98 0.33
C LYS A 102 -16.87 1.26 1.64
N ASN A 103 -18.09 1.80 1.52
CA ASN A 103 -18.99 2.01 2.66
C ASN A 103 -19.10 0.73 3.52
N HIS A 104 -19.05 0.88 4.85
CA HIS A 104 -19.14 -0.19 5.84
C HIS A 104 -20.33 -1.17 5.69
N GLU A 105 -21.35 -0.81 4.92
CA GLU A 105 -22.55 -1.60 4.66
C GLU A 105 -22.56 -2.33 3.31
N TRP A 106 -21.48 -2.29 2.54
CA TRP A 106 -21.40 -2.89 1.19
C TRP A 106 -21.82 -4.38 1.13
N TRP A 107 -21.70 -5.10 2.25
CA TRP A 107 -21.96 -6.53 2.35
C TRP A 107 -23.43 -6.88 2.63
N LEU A 108 -24.27 -5.91 3.00
CA LEU A 108 -25.66 -6.16 3.41
C LEU A 108 -26.50 -6.83 2.31
N GLU A 109 -26.20 -6.55 1.04
CA GLU A 109 -26.90 -7.12 -0.10
C GLU A 109 -26.50 -8.57 -0.41
N PHE A 110 -25.38 -9.04 0.17
CA PHE A 110 -24.76 -10.31 -0.21
C PHE A 110 -24.74 -11.33 0.93
N TYR A 111 -24.64 -10.88 2.18
CA TYR A 111 -24.38 -11.74 3.33
C TYR A 111 -25.26 -11.40 4.53
N SER A 112 -25.63 -12.45 5.29
CA SER A 112 -26.04 -12.24 6.67
C SER A 112 -24.87 -11.69 7.49
N ARG A 113 -25.16 -10.96 8.57
CA ARG A 113 -24.13 -10.43 9.48
C ARG A 113 -23.19 -11.53 9.99
N ALA A 114 -23.74 -12.67 10.42
CA ALA A 114 -22.93 -13.76 10.95
C ALA A 114 -21.99 -14.35 9.87
N THR A 115 -22.51 -14.54 8.65
CA THR A 115 -21.72 -15.01 7.51
C THR A 115 -20.60 -14.04 7.20
N TYR A 116 -20.90 -12.74 7.16
CA TYR A 116 -19.94 -11.69 6.85
C TYR A 116 -18.75 -11.69 7.81
N TYR A 117 -19.01 -11.63 9.12
CA TYR A 117 -17.93 -11.56 10.11
C TYR A 117 -17.09 -12.85 10.16
N ARG A 118 -17.68 -14.01 9.85
CA ARG A 118 -16.94 -15.26 9.72
C ARG A 118 -16.00 -15.22 8.51
N LEU A 119 -16.50 -14.81 7.34
CA LEU A 119 -15.68 -14.68 6.14
C LEU A 119 -14.59 -13.62 6.31
N LYS A 120 -14.93 -12.48 6.94
CA LYS A 120 -13.97 -11.42 7.25
C LYS A 120 -12.85 -11.90 8.17
N THR A 121 -13.19 -12.68 9.20
CA THR A 121 -12.17 -13.28 10.08
C THR A 121 -11.20 -14.15 9.29
N ARG A 122 -11.71 -15.00 8.40
CA ARG A 122 -10.89 -15.84 7.51
C ARG A 122 -10.02 -15.00 6.57
N ALA A 123 -10.58 -13.96 5.97
CA ALA A 123 -9.85 -13.07 5.06
C ALA A 123 -8.68 -12.36 5.75
N LEU A 124 -8.90 -11.86 6.97
CA LEU A 124 -7.86 -11.25 7.79
C LEU A 124 -6.74 -12.25 8.14
N GLU A 125 -7.11 -13.48 8.50
CA GLU A 125 -6.14 -14.54 8.80
C GLU A 125 -5.33 -14.95 7.58
N GLU A 126 -5.96 -15.03 6.42
CA GLU A 126 -5.33 -15.40 5.16
C GLU A 126 -4.32 -14.36 4.68
N ILE A 127 -4.67 -13.07 4.74
CA ILE A 127 -3.69 -12.01 4.46
C ILE A 127 -2.53 -12.06 5.44
N LEU A 128 -2.82 -12.17 6.74
CA LEU A 128 -1.76 -12.19 7.74
C LEU A 128 -0.90 -13.44 7.60
N PHE A 129 -1.43 -14.53 7.05
CA PHE A 129 -0.63 -15.70 6.71
C PHE A 129 0.37 -15.39 5.58
N TYR A 130 -0.07 -14.80 4.48
CA TYR A 130 0.82 -14.46 3.36
C TYR A 130 1.85 -13.37 3.71
N VAL A 131 1.46 -12.36 4.48
CA VAL A 131 2.37 -11.26 4.87
C VAL A 131 3.36 -11.66 5.97
N ASN A 132 3.02 -12.62 6.84
CA ASN A 132 3.97 -13.18 7.82
C ASN A 132 4.86 -14.31 7.24
N ILE A 133 4.88 -14.47 5.92
CA ILE A 133 5.89 -15.25 5.20
C ILE A 133 6.89 -14.25 4.61
N SER A 134 7.85 -13.82 5.43
CA SER A 134 9.19 -13.32 5.10
C SER A 134 9.96 -13.06 6.40
#